data_AF-A0A933G410-F1
#
_entry.id   AF-A0A933G410-F1
#
_cell.length_a   1.000
_cell.length_b   1.000
_cell.length_c   1.000
_cell.angle_alpha   90.00
_cell.angle_beta   90.00
_cell.angle_gamma   90.00
#
_symmetry.space_group_name_H-M   'P 1'
#
loop_
_entity.id
_entity.type
_entity.pdbx_description
1 polymer ?
#
loop_
_entity_poly.entity_id
_entity_poly.type
_entity_poly.pdbx_seq_one_letter_code
_entity_poly.pdbx_strand_id
1 'polypeptide(L)' 'AFWQEGGFQCGICTRGFIMTTYALLQVNKSPTREQIREGLAGNICRCGEYAKIYDSVEKAAAEMRTGAA' A
#
# COMPACT_ATOMS: atom_id res chain seq x y z
N ALA A 1 -1.37 -8.27 -4.08
CA ALA A 1 -0.80 -7.34 -3.06
C ALA A 1 -1.24 -7.53 -1.57
N PHE A 2 -2.13 -6.71 -0.98
CA PHE A 2 -2.33 -6.59 0.49
C PHE A 2 -2.65 -7.90 1.22
N TRP A 3 -3.46 -8.76 0.60
CA TRP A 3 -3.78 -10.07 1.15
C TRP A 3 -2.54 -10.98 1.22
N GLN A 4 -1.75 -11.00 0.16
CA GLN A 4 -0.58 -11.90 0.03
C GLN A 4 0.57 -11.46 0.95
N GLU A 5 0.79 -10.15 1.10
CA GLU A 5 1.86 -9.62 1.95
C GLU A 5 1.45 -9.51 3.43
N GLY A 6 0.18 -9.75 3.76
CA GLY A 6 -0.33 -9.55 5.12
C GLY A 6 -0.27 -8.08 5.55
N GLY A 7 -0.54 -7.14 4.63
CA GLY A 7 -0.60 -5.69 4.90
C GLY A 7 -1.82 -5.27 5.73
N PHE A 8 -2.25 -6.09 6.67
CA PHE A 8 -3.39 -5.87 7.54
C PHE A 8 -3.29 -6.75 8.80
N GLN A 9 -3.92 -6.29 9.89
CA GLN A 9 -4.21 -7.12 11.07
C GLN A 9 -5.71 -7.03 11.39
N CYS A 10 -6.13 -6.09 12.24
CA CYS A 10 -7.54 -5.93 12.61
C CYS A 10 -8.46 -5.45 11.46
N GLY A 11 -7.89 -5.05 10.32
CA GLY A 11 -8.64 -4.68 9.12
C GLY A 11 -9.28 -3.28 9.12
N ILE A 12 -9.42 -2.62 10.28
CA ILE A 12 -10.14 -1.34 10.41
C ILE A 12 -9.58 -0.26 9.47
N CYS A 13 -8.25 -0.13 9.39
CA CYS A 13 -7.58 0.88 8.57
C CYS A 13 -7.36 0.43 7.11
N THR A 14 -7.51 -0.86 6.80
CA THR A 14 -7.07 -1.45 5.53
C THR A 14 -7.73 -0.81 4.31
N ARG A 15 -9.03 -0.48 4.40
CA ARG A 15 -9.74 0.21 3.30
C ARG A 15 -9.13 1.57 2.95
N GLY A 16 -8.67 2.33 3.95
CA GLY A 16 -8.05 3.64 3.75
C GLY A 16 -6.70 3.50 3.05
N PHE A 17 -5.89 2.53 3.49
CA PHE A 17 -4.63 2.20 2.84
C PHE A 17 -4.83 1.72 1.40
N ILE A 18 -5.80 0.86 1.12
CA ILE A 18 -6.08 0.38 -0.25
C ILE A 18 -6.45 1.56 -1.16
N MET A 19 -7.39 2.41 -0.76
CA MET A 19 -7.84 3.52 -1.61
C MET A 19 -6.73 4.57 -1.83
N THR A 20 -5.96 4.87 -0.79
CA THR A 20 -4.83 5.82 -0.90
C THR A 20 -3.71 5.24 -1.75
N THR A 21 -3.42 3.95 -1.60
CA THR A 21 -2.46 3.23 -2.46
C THR A 21 -2.90 3.29 -3.92
N TYR A 22 -4.17 2.99 -4.20
CA TYR A 22 -4.72 3.08 -5.55
C TYR A 22 -4.53 4.48 -6.13
N ALA A 23 -4.91 5.53 -5.39
CA ALA A 23 -4.75 6.91 -5.84
C ALA A 23 -3.28 7.28 -6.10
N LEU A 24 -2.36 6.90 -5.20
CA LEU A 24 -0.92 7.10 -5.36
C LEU A 24 -0.41 6.45 -6.66
N LEU A 25 -0.79 5.19 -6.92
CA LEU A 25 -0.31 4.42 -8.06
C LEU A 25 -0.93 4.83 -9.40
N GLN A 26 -2.06 5.54 -9.40
CA GLN A 26 -2.59 6.20 -10.60
C GLN A 26 -1.66 7.32 -11.09
N VAL A 27 -1.03 8.06 -10.16
CA VAL A 27 -0.18 9.21 -10.47
C VAL A 27 1.28 8.77 -10.65
N ASN A 28 1.77 7.87 -9.79
CA ASN A 28 3.14 7.38 -9.82
C ASN A 28 3.15 5.85 -9.81
N LYS A 29 3.43 5.24 -10.97
CA LYS A 29 3.42 3.76 -11.13
C LYS A 29 4.65 3.06 -10.53
N SER A 30 5.67 3.80 -10.11
CA SER A 30 6.90 3.25 -9.54
C SER A 30 7.43 4.12 -8.40
N PRO A 31 6.64 4.32 -7.32
CA PRO A 31 7.05 5.16 -6.21
C PRO A 31 8.19 4.50 -5.43
N THR A 32 9.09 5.32 -4.89
CA THR A 32 10.08 4.86 -3.91
C THR A 32 9.39 4.60 -2.57
N ARG A 33 10.03 3.84 -1.68
CA ARG A 33 9.48 3.55 -0.35
C ARG A 33 9.21 4.82 0.48
N GLU A 34 10.03 5.85 0.31
CA GLU A 34 9.82 7.14 0.97
C GLU A 34 8.58 7.85 0.42
N GLN A 35 8.37 7.83 -0.91
CA GLN A 35 7.15 8.36 -1.53
C GLN A 35 5.90 7.59 -1.13
N ILE A 36 6.01 6.27 -0.93
CA ILE A 36 4.92 5.44 -0.38
C ILE A 36 4.58 5.88 1.05
N ARG A 37 5.60 6.06 1.90
CA ARG A 37 5.43 6.49 3.29
C ARG A 37 4.74 7.85 3.38
N GLU A 38 5.19 8.81 2.59
CA GLU A 38 4.62 10.15 2.54
C GLU A 38 3.20 10.15 1.95
N GLY A 39 2.99 9.43 0.84
CA GLY A 39 1.68 9.31 0.20
C GLY A 39 0.62 8.63 1.07
N LEU A 40 1.02 7.78 2.01
CA LEU A 40 0.12 7.08 2.94
C LEU A 40 0.02 7.74 4.32
N ALA A 41 0.75 8.82 4.59
CA ALA A 41 0.88 9.42 5.93
C ALA A 41 -0.46 9.85 6.57
N GLY A 42 -1.50 10.10 5.77
CA GLY A 42 -2.86 10.39 6.24
C GLY A 42 -3.64 9.18 6.79
N ASN A 43 -3.13 7.96 6.62
CA ASN A 43 -3.77 6.73 7.09
C ASN A 43 -3.09 6.22 8.35
N ILE A 44 -3.83 6.15 9.46
CA ILE A 44 -3.30 5.73 10.76
C ILE A 44 -3.63 4.26 11.02
N CYS A 45 -2.60 3.46 11.33
CA CYS A 45 -2.71 2.07 11.74
C CYS A 45 -2.40 1.93 13.24
N ARG A 46 -3.37 1.47 14.04
CA ARG A 46 -3.17 1.21 15.48
C ARG A 46 -2.46 -0.11 15.76
N CYS A 47 -2.56 -1.07 14.87
CA CYS A 47 -1.84 -2.35 14.94
C CYS A 47 -0.33 -2.20 14.71
N GLY A 48 0.11 -1.09 14.11
CA GLY A 48 1.54 -0.83 13.84
C GLY A 48 2.12 -1.53 12.61
N GLU A 49 1.28 -2.14 11.77
CA GLU A 49 1.68 -2.99 10.63
C GLU A 49 2.18 -2.22 9.38
N TYR A 50 2.85 -1.08 9.57
CA TYR A 50 3.23 -0.20 8.45
C TYR A 50 4.23 -0.86 7.50
N ALA A 51 5.15 -1.69 7.99
CA ALA A 51 6.14 -2.35 7.15
C ALA A 51 5.49 -3.22 6.08
N LYS A 52 4.55 -4.11 6.46
CA LYS A 52 3.83 -4.97 5.53
C LYS A 52 2.84 -4.21 4.65
N ILE A 53 2.29 -3.10 5.14
CA ILE A 53 1.50 -2.19 4.30
C ILE A 53 2.37 -1.61 3.17
N TYR A 54 3.59 -1.17 3.45
CA TYR A 54 4.49 -0.65 2.42
C TYR A 54 4.94 -1.73 1.44
N ASP A 55 5.26 -2.92 1.93
CA ASP A 55 5.58 -4.08 1.08
C ASP A 55 4.40 -4.42 0.14
N SER A 56 3.17 -4.32 0.64
CA SER A 56 1.95 -4.50 -0.15
C SER A 56 1.83 -3.49 -1.27
N VAL A 57 2.21 -2.23 -1.03
CA VAL A 57 2.17 -1.17 -2.05
C VAL A 57 3.24 -1.38 -3.11
N GLU A 58 4.46 -1.73 -2.70
CA GLU A 58 5.55 -2.04 -3.64
C GLU A 58 5.17 -3.20 -4.57
N LYS A 59 4.56 -4.25 -4.01
CA LYS A 59 4.02 -5.37 -4.78
C LYS A 59 2.89 -4.96 -5.71
N ALA A 60 1.92 -4.17 -5.22
CA ALA A 60 0.83 -3.66 -6.06
C ALA A 60 1.36 -2.83 -7.24
N ALA A 61 2.38 -1.99 -6.99
CA ALA A 61 3.01 -1.20 -8.03
C ALA A 61 3.68 -2.11 -9.09
N ALA A 62 4.35 -3.18 -8.66
CA ALA A 62 4.94 -4.16 -9.58
C ALA A 62 3.88 -4.90 -10.41
N GLU A 63 2.85 -5.45 -9.76
CA GLU A 63 1.71 -6.17 -10.38
C GLU A 63 1.00 -5.28 -11.42
N MET A 64 0.70 -4.02 -11.07
CA MET A 64 0.03 -3.07 -11.99
C MET A 64 0.88 -2.68 -13.20
N ARG A 65 2.22 -2.71 -13.10
CA ARG A 65 3.11 -2.44 -14.25
C ARG A 65 3.23 -3.63 -15.19
N THR A 66 3.23 -4.84 -14.64
CA THR A 66 3.40 -6.08 -15.42
C THR A 66 2.07 -6.63 -15.96
N GLY A 67 0.93 -6.14 -15.47
CA GLY A 67 -0.39 -6.65 -15.81
C GLY A 67 -0.66 -8.03 -15.21
N ALA A 68 0.16 -8.47 -14.24
CA ALA A 68 -0.04 -9.70 -13.49
C ALA A 68 -1.07 -9.45 -12.38
N ALA A 69 -2.11 -10.29 -12.33
CA ALA A 69 -3.10 -10.32 -11.26
C ALA A 69 -2.71 -11.35 -10.19
#